data_AF-A0A3P7PC91-F1
#
_entry.id   AF-A0A3P7PC91-F1
#
_cell.length_a   1.000
_cell.length_b   1.000
_cell.length_c   1.000
_cell.angle_alpha   90.00
_cell.angle_beta   90.00
_cell.angle_gamma   90.00
#
_symmetry.space_group_name_H-M   'P 1'
#
loop_
_entity.id
_entity.type
_entity.pdbx_description
1 polymer ?
#
loop_
_entity_poly.entity_id
_entity_poly.type
_entity_poly.pdbx_seq_one_letter_code
_entity_poly.pdbx_strand_id
1 'polypeptide(L)'
;RGDDLGSQVISECFTVDPKEFNRHPAITVNGTSLLLSCKPKFLGVCFDTLFTFADNVRKVASKVSRCTKVLKAHASTSWCCAKETFAIMFKALTKTHLTYAASVWSPTIARPSVRRLQSAQKAALRLITGCYKMPPIYHLHAEASFLPVAPHNALLSQQFWWTCSQPDLPVDGFASMINLQRLYQRADVDAVVTLLVLLIKSNFEPRNP
;
A
#
# COMPACT_ATOMS: atom_id res chain seq x y z
N ARG A 1 -34.99 -19.13 -12.79
CA ARG A 1 -35.16 -19.91 -11.53
C ARG A 1 -33.78 -20.44 -11.18
N GLY A 2 -33.16 -19.89 -10.14
CA GLY A 2 -31.77 -20.14 -9.71
C GLY A 2 -30.77 -19.31 -10.53
N ASP A 3 -29.86 -18.49 -10.00
CA ASP A 3 -29.31 -18.44 -8.64
C ASP A 3 -28.99 -17.00 -8.22
N ASP A 4 -29.73 -16.50 -7.22
CA ASP A 4 -29.39 -15.33 -6.40
C ASP A 4 -28.22 -15.70 -5.48
N LEU A 5 -27.00 -15.68 -6.01
CA LEU A 5 -25.82 -15.54 -5.17
C LEU A 5 -25.63 -14.04 -4.90
N GLY A 6 -26.05 -13.63 -3.69
CA GLY A 6 -26.04 -12.27 -3.20
C GLY A 6 -24.68 -11.59 -3.27
N SER A 7 -24.34 -11.06 -4.45
CA SER A 7 -23.44 -9.93 -4.57
C SER A 7 -24.17 -8.73 -3.99
N GLN A 8 -24.00 -8.45 -2.70
CA GLN A 8 -24.31 -7.13 -2.17
C GLN A 8 -23.53 -6.13 -3.01
N VAL A 9 -24.24 -5.44 -3.90
CA VAL A 9 -23.67 -4.32 -4.63
C VAL A 9 -23.42 -3.26 -3.55
N ILE A 10 -22.14 -3.01 -3.28
CA ILE A 10 -21.71 -2.04 -2.28
C ILE A 10 -21.30 -0.80 -3.06
N SER A 11 -21.87 0.35 -2.69
CA SER A 11 -21.41 1.61 -3.25
C SER A 11 -20.18 2.08 -2.47
N GLU A 12 -19.15 2.49 -3.18
CA GLU A 12 -17.92 3.04 -2.62
C GLU A 12 -17.89 4.54 -2.91
N CYS A 13 -17.86 5.38 -1.87
CA CYS A 13 -17.76 6.83 -2.03
C CYS A 13 -16.33 7.26 -1.68
N PHE A 14 -15.63 7.83 -2.66
CA PHE A 14 -14.31 8.40 -2.51
C PHE A 14 -14.42 9.92 -2.65
N THR A 15 -13.91 10.64 -1.65
CA THR A 15 -14.00 12.10 -1.59
C THR A 15 -12.72 12.64 -0.98
N VAL A 16 -12.17 13.68 -1.59
CA VAL A 16 -10.98 14.37 -1.07
C VAL A 16 -11.37 15.45 -0.04
N ASP A 17 -12.59 15.99 -0.12
CA ASP A 17 -13.09 17.02 0.80
C ASP A 17 -13.53 16.43 2.16
N PRO A 18 -12.87 16.78 3.28
CA PRO A 18 -13.27 16.34 4.62
C PRO A 18 -14.71 16.73 5.00
N LYS A 19 -15.29 17.78 4.40
CA LYS A 19 -16.67 18.20 4.67
C LYS A 19 -17.69 17.27 4.02
N GLU A 20 -17.33 16.67 2.90
CA GLU A 20 -18.17 15.70 2.18
C GLU A 20 -18.02 14.28 2.74
N PHE A 21 -16.97 14.00 3.51
CA PHE A 21 -16.76 12.69 4.16
C PHE A 21 -17.96 12.23 5.02
N ASN A 22 -18.65 13.15 5.69
CA ASN A 22 -19.81 12.83 6.51
C ASN A 22 -21.13 12.74 5.70
N ARG A 23 -21.13 13.08 4.42
CA ARG A 23 -22.31 12.94 3.56
C ARG A 23 -22.43 11.50 3.10
N HIS A 24 -23.49 10.83 3.53
CA HIS A 24 -23.81 9.46 3.15
C HIS A 24 -25.09 9.49 2.30
N PRO A 25 -25.01 9.85 1.01
CA PRO A 25 -26.19 9.83 0.15
C PRO A 25 -26.71 8.40 0.01
N ALA A 26 -28.02 8.22 0.18
CA ALA A 26 -28.67 6.93 -0.08
C ALA A 26 -28.73 6.72 -1.60
N ILE A 27 -27.92 5.79 -2.11
CA ILE A 27 -27.86 5.46 -3.53
C ILE A 27 -28.72 4.22 -3.77
N THR A 28 -29.71 4.34 -4.67
CA THR A 28 -30.53 3.22 -5.11
C THR A 28 -30.16 2.86 -6.55
N VAL A 29 -29.83 1.59 -6.79
CA VAL A 29 -29.61 1.05 -8.15
C VAL A 29 -30.65 -0.04 -8.36
N ASN A 30 -31.42 0.07 -9.45
CA ASN A 30 -32.49 -0.88 -9.80
C ASN A 30 -33.53 -1.13 -8.68
N GLY A 31 -33.84 -0.09 -7.88
CA GLY A 31 -34.80 -0.19 -6.78
C GLY A 31 -34.24 -0.81 -5.48
N THR A 32 -33.00 -1.30 -5.49
CA THR A 32 -32.29 -1.76 -4.29
C THR A 32 -31.40 -0.67 -3.71
N SER A 33 -31.52 -0.41 -2.40
CA SER A 33 -30.66 0.53 -1.66
C SER A 33 -29.29 -0.09 -1.42
N LEU A 34 -28.23 0.60 -1.85
CA LEU A 34 -26.86 0.14 -1.69
C LEU A 34 -26.32 0.57 -0.33
N LEU A 35 -25.70 -0.36 0.39
CA LEU A 35 -24.96 -0.04 1.61
C LEU A 35 -23.66 0.67 1.21
N LEU A 36 -23.43 1.84 1.80
CA LEU A 36 -22.18 2.57 1.63
C LEU A 36 -21.10 1.95 2.51
N SER A 37 -20.00 1.48 1.90
CA SER A 37 -18.81 1.07 2.65
C SER A 37 -17.77 2.18 2.64
N CYS A 38 -17.45 2.72 3.82
CA CYS A 38 -16.45 3.78 3.95
C CYS A 38 -15.01 3.26 3.93
N LYS A 39 -14.80 1.94 3.92
CA LYS A 39 -13.47 1.30 3.91
C LYS A 39 -13.41 0.15 2.91
N PRO A 40 -13.59 0.44 1.61
CA PRO A 40 -13.55 -0.60 0.60
C PRO A 40 -12.17 -1.25 0.50
N LYS A 41 -12.17 -2.51 0.04
CA LYS A 41 -10.96 -3.32 -0.11
C LYS A 41 -10.84 -3.77 -1.54
N PHE A 42 -9.86 -3.22 -2.25
CA PHE A 42 -9.57 -3.55 -3.63
C PHE A 42 -8.18 -4.18 -3.76
N LEU A 43 -8.09 -5.34 -4.43
CA LEU A 43 -6.85 -6.11 -4.58
C LEU A 43 -6.07 -6.27 -3.26
N GLY A 44 -6.77 -6.50 -2.14
CA GLY A 44 -6.09 -6.67 -0.85
C GLY A 44 -5.67 -5.38 -0.13
N VAL A 45 -5.76 -4.21 -0.77
CA VAL A 45 -5.48 -2.89 -0.20
C VAL A 45 -6.79 -2.29 0.33
N CYS A 46 -6.78 -1.82 1.58
CA CYS A 46 -7.91 -1.08 2.13
C CYS A 46 -7.77 0.40 1.81
N PHE A 47 -8.76 0.94 1.12
CA PHE A 47 -8.84 2.36 0.85
C PHE A 47 -9.67 3.00 1.96
N ASP A 48 -9.20 4.15 2.44
CA ASP A 48 -9.99 5.02 3.29
C ASP A 48 -10.60 6.08 2.37
N THR A 49 -11.79 6.60 2.68
CA THR A 49 -12.47 7.67 1.93
C THR A 49 -11.56 8.85 1.56
N LEU A 50 -10.71 9.28 2.50
CA LEU A 50 -9.75 10.38 2.37
C LEU A 50 -8.37 9.93 1.84
N PHE A 51 -8.23 8.69 1.36
CA PHE A 51 -6.97 8.11 0.87
C PHE A 51 -5.77 8.22 1.81
N THR A 52 -5.99 8.29 3.13
CA THR A 52 -4.88 8.36 4.10
C THR A 52 -4.15 7.02 4.27
N PHE A 53 -4.81 5.91 3.91
CA PHE A 53 -4.32 4.52 4.02
C PHE A 53 -3.84 4.15 5.43
N ALA A 54 -4.30 4.82 6.47
CA ALA A 54 -3.80 4.63 7.83
C ALA A 54 -4.11 3.22 8.34
N ASP A 55 -5.30 2.72 8.03
CA ASP A 55 -5.71 1.36 8.41
C ASP A 55 -4.97 0.30 7.60
N ASN A 56 -4.72 0.55 6.31
CA ASN A 56 -3.90 -0.32 5.47
C ASN A 56 -2.48 -0.45 6.03
N VAL A 57 -1.84 0.67 6.36
CA VAL A 57 -0.50 0.69 6.96
C VAL A 57 -0.48 -0.05 8.31
N ARG A 58 -1.50 0.13 9.15
CA ARG A 58 -1.62 -0.61 10.42
C ARG A 58 -1.69 -2.12 10.17
N LYS A 59 -2.48 -2.56 9.19
CA LYS A 59 -2.60 -3.98 8.82
C LYS A 59 -1.27 -4.54 8.29
N VAL A 60 -0.57 -3.81 7.43
CA VAL A 60 0.74 -4.19 6.89
C VAL A 60 1.78 -4.30 8.02
N ALA A 61 1.89 -3.30 8.89
CA ALA A 61 2.82 -3.31 10.02
C ALA A 61 2.55 -4.49 10.98
N SER A 62 1.28 -4.81 11.22
CA SER A 62 0.89 -5.96 12.05
C SER A 62 1.25 -7.29 11.40
N LYS A 63 1.07 -7.44 10.08
CA LYS A 63 1.49 -8.63 9.32
C LYS A 63 3.01 -8.82 9.41
N VAL A 64 3.79 -7.78 9.13
CA VAL A 64 5.25 -7.80 9.26
C VAL A 64 5.69 -8.18 10.67
N SER A 65 5.05 -7.60 11.70
CA SER A 65 5.34 -7.94 13.10
C SER A 65 5.02 -9.42 13.41
N ARG A 66 3.94 -9.97 12.85
CA ARG A 66 3.60 -11.40 13.01
C ARG A 66 4.62 -12.29 12.32
N CYS A 67 5.02 -11.99 11.08
CA CYS A 67 6.07 -12.71 10.37
C CYS A 67 7.39 -12.69 11.16
N THR A 68 7.73 -11.53 11.74
CA THR A 68 8.92 -11.38 12.59
C THR A 68 8.86 -12.28 13.82
N LYS A 69 7.70 -12.40 14.47
CA LYS A 69 7.51 -13.30 15.62
C LYS A 69 7.67 -14.77 15.22
N VAL A 70 7.13 -15.17 14.07
CA VAL A 70 7.29 -16.54 13.53
C VAL A 70 8.76 -16.83 13.25
N LEU A 71 9.44 -15.93 12.54
CA LEU A 71 10.88 -16.02 12.28
C LEU A 71 11.67 -16.13 13.59
N LYS A 72 11.30 -15.37 14.62
CA LYS A 72 11.96 -15.42 15.93
C LYS A 72 11.81 -16.78 16.61
N ALA A 73 10.62 -17.38 16.55
CA ALA A 73 10.36 -18.71 17.11
C ALA A 73 11.20 -19.80 16.40
N HIS A 74 11.31 -19.71 15.07
CA HIS A 74 12.18 -20.60 14.29
C HIS A 74 13.66 -20.41 14.64
N ALA A 75 14.13 -19.16 14.74
CA ALA A 75 15.51 -18.87 15.11
C ALA A 75 15.88 -19.43 16.50
N SER A 76 14.94 -19.52 17.43
CA SER A 76 15.18 -20.08 18.77
C SER A 76 15.14 -21.61 18.83
N THR A 77 14.51 -22.30 17.87
CA THR A 77 14.30 -23.76 17.90
C THR A 77 15.27 -24.52 17.02
N SER A 78 15.59 -24.02 15.83
CA SER A 78 16.57 -24.63 14.94
C SER A 78 17.90 -23.88 15.03
N TRP A 79 18.77 -24.33 15.93
CA TRP A 79 20.10 -23.76 16.24
C TRP A 79 21.06 -23.61 15.04
N CYS A 80 20.72 -24.10 13.84
CA CYS A 80 21.65 -24.15 12.72
C CYS A 80 21.01 -23.97 11.34
N CYS A 81 19.96 -23.15 11.20
CA CYS A 81 19.60 -22.67 9.86
C CYS A 81 20.68 -21.68 9.38
N ALA A 82 21.22 -21.89 8.18
CA ALA A 82 22.18 -20.97 7.58
C ALA A 82 21.61 -19.54 7.57
N LYS A 83 22.45 -18.55 7.92
CA LYS A 83 22.10 -17.11 7.94
C LYS A 83 21.45 -16.68 6.62
N GLU A 84 21.88 -17.28 5.51
CA GLU A 84 21.35 -17.07 4.17
C GLU A 84 19.89 -17.50 4.03
N THR A 85 19.53 -18.70 4.49
CA THR A 85 18.15 -19.20 4.48
C THR A 85 17.24 -18.26 5.28
N PHE A 86 17.71 -17.78 6.42
CA PHE A 86 16.96 -16.84 7.25
C PHE A 86 16.76 -15.48 6.57
N ALA A 87 17.79 -14.97 5.89
CA ALA A 87 17.70 -13.75 5.10
C ALA A 87 16.73 -13.90 3.91
N ILE A 88 16.71 -15.05 3.24
CA ILE A 88 15.78 -15.36 2.15
C ILE A 88 14.34 -15.41 2.70
N MET A 89 14.09 -16.16 3.77
CA MET A 89 12.76 -16.24 4.40
C MET A 89 12.27 -14.86 4.82
N PHE A 90 13.13 -14.05 5.41
CA PHE A 90 12.77 -12.69 5.76
C PHE A 90 12.38 -11.85 4.54
N LYS A 91 13.20 -11.85 3.48
CA LYS A 91 12.89 -11.13 2.24
C LYS A 91 11.56 -11.62 1.68
N ALA A 92 11.31 -12.93 1.64
CA ALA A 92 10.07 -13.50 1.14
C ALA A 92 8.83 -13.10 1.97
N LEU A 93 8.94 -13.01 3.30
CA LEU A 93 7.78 -12.74 4.17
C LEU A 93 7.55 -11.25 4.46
N THR A 94 8.62 -10.49 4.70
CA THR A 94 8.50 -9.10 5.15
C THR A 94 8.53 -8.12 3.98
N LYS A 95 9.44 -8.32 3.00
CA LYS A 95 9.53 -7.41 1.85
C LYS A 95 8.23 -7.41 1.07
N THR A 96 7.69 -8.58 0.77
CA THR A 96 6.45 -8.75 0.00
C THR A 96 5.29 -7.95 0.61
N HIS A 97 5.11 -8.00 1.93
CA HIS A 97 4.06 -7.22 2.60
C HIS A 97 4.32 -5.71 2.60
N LEU A 98 5.58 -5.27 2.69
CA LEU A 98 5.93 -3.84 2.67
C LEU A 98 5.87 -3.22 1.27
N THR A 99 6.17 -4.00 0.22
CA THR A 99 6.26 -3.52 -1.16
C THR A 99 4.97 -3.70 -1.95
N TYR A 100 4.05 -4.55 -1.48
CA TYR A 100 2.80 -4.81 -2.18
C TYR A 100 1.97 -3.52 -2.33
N ALA A 101 1.65 -3.19 -3.58
CA ALA A 101 0.92 -1.98 -3.97
C ALA A 101 1.51 -0.68 -3.40
N ALA A 102 2.82 -0.67 -3.07
CA ALA A 102 3.47 0.48 -2.44
C ALA A 102 3.39 1.75 -3.31
N SER A 103 3.36 1.60 -4.64
CA SER A 103 3.18 2.73 -5.57
C SER A 103 1.86 3.49 -5.36
N VAL A 104 0.81 2.81 -4.88
CA VAL A 104 -0.53 3.39 -4.70
C VAL A 104 -0.63 4.13 -3.37
N TRP A 105 -0.27 3.48 -2.26
CA TRP A 105 -0.49 4.05 -0.92
C TRP A 105 0.72 4.79 -0.36
N SER A 106 1.95 4.44 -0.76
CA SER A 106 3.16 5.03 -0.16
C SER A 106 3.37 6.53 -0.43
N PRO A 107 2.92 7.12 -1.54
CA PRO A 107 3.03 8.57 -1.76
C PRO A 107 2.13 9.40 -0.83
N THR A 108 0.96 8.86 -0.48
CA THR A 108 -0.11 9.61 0.21
C THR A 108 -0.05 9.48 1.75
N ILE A 109 0.67 8.48 2.26
CA ILE A 109 0.72 8.21 3.70
C ILE A 109 1.42 9.31 4.50
N ALA A 110 0.85 9.62 5.66
CA ALA A 110 1.44 10.56 6.60
C ALA A 110 2.77 10.05 7.20
N ARG A 111 3.65 10.99 7.58
CA ARG A 111 4.93 10.71 8.29
C ARG A 111 4.82 9.72 9.47
N PRO A 112 3.83 9.79 10.39
CA PRO A 112 3.69 8.80 11.46
C PRO A 112 3.46 7.36 10.95
N SER A 113 2.72 7.19 9.85
CA SER A 113 2.47 5.90 9.22
C SER A 113 3.76 5.31 8.63
N VAL A 114 4.57 6.14 7.98
CA VAL A 114 5.93 5.76 7.50
C VAL A 114 6.81 5.30 8.67
N ARG A 115 6.84 6.06 9.78
CA ARG A 115 7.62 5.68 10.97
C ARG A 115 7.19 4.33 11.54
N ARG A 116 5.89 4.01 11.50
CA ARG A 116 5.35 2.73 11.97
C ARG A 116 5.88 1.57 11.13
N LEU A 117 5.83 1.69 9.80
CA LEU A 117 6.39 0.68 8.89
C LEU A 117 7.90 0.52 9.08
N GLN A 118 8.62 1.63 9.19
CA GLN A 118 10.06 1.62 9.44
C GLN A 118 10.40 0.92 10.76
N SER A 119 9.59 1.11 11.80
CA SER A 119 9.79 0.47 13.10
C SER A 119 9.60 -1.06 13.03
N ALA A 120 8.55 -1.52 12.33
CA ALA A 120 8.33 -2.94 12.09
C ALA A 120 9.46 -3.58 11.27
N GLN A 121 9.91 -2.88 10.21
CA GLN A 121 11.05 -3.31 9.39
C GLN A 121 12.33 -3.43 10.23
N LYS A 122 12.67 -2.40 11.03
CA LYS A 122 13.88 -2.42 11.88
C LYS A 122 13.87 -3.56 12.89
N ALA A 123 12.71 -3.85 13.49
CA ALA A 123 12.57 -4.98 14.41
C ALA A 123 12.91 -6.30 13.72
N ALA A 124 12.49 -6.45 12.48
CA ALA A 124 12.71 -7.65 11.70
C ALA A 124 14.12 -7.76 11.14
N LEU A 125 14.73 -6.66 10.69
CA LEU A 125 16.12 -6.62 10.25
C LEU A 125 17.10 -7.04 11.36
N ARG A 126 16.87 -6.56 12.59
CA ARG A 126 17.69 -6.94 13.77
C ARG A 126 17.69 -8.44 14.03
N LEU A 127 16.56 -9.10 13.76
CA LEU A 127 16.45 -10.54 13.96
C LEU A 127 17.35 -11.31 12.98
N ILE A 128 17.48 -10.85 11.75
CA ILE A 128 18.28 -11.52 10.70
C ILE A 128 19.76 -11.25 10.89
N THR A 129 20.11 -10.00 11.17
CA THR A 129 21.51 -9.61 11.33
C THR A 129 22.06 -10.11 12.67
N GLY A 130 21.19 -10.39 13.64
CA GLY A 130 21.59 -10.73 15.00
C GLY A 130 22.19 -9.54 15.75
N CYS A 131 22.08 -8.32 15.19
CA CYS A 131 22.63 -7.13 15.83
C CYS A 131 21.93 -6.84 17.16
N TYR A 132 22.68 -6.23 18.08
CA TYR A 132 22.17 -5.71 19.33
C TYR A 132 21.05 -4.66 19.13
N LYS A 133 20.41 -4.20 20.22
CA LYS A 133 19.26 -3.27 20.17
C LYS A 133 19.62 -1.85 19.74
N MET A 134 20.90 -1.45 19.82
CA MET A 134 21.37 -0.07 19.66
C MET A 134 22.12 0.31 18.35
N PRO A 135 22.25 -0.52 17.29
CA PRO A 135 23.02 -0.13 16.13
C PRO A 135 22.37 1.06 15.42
N PRO A 136 23.18 1.98 14.87
CA PRO A 136 22.66 3.07 14.08
C PRO A 136 21.91 2.54 12.86
N ILE A 137 20.90 3.28 12.41
CA ILE A 137 19.94 2.83 11.38
C ILE A 137 20.66 2.45 10.08
N TYR A 138 21.64 3.26 9.66
CA TYR A 138 22.39 3.04 8.43
C TYR A 138 23.15 1.70 8.44
N HIS A 139 23.78 1.34 9.57
CA HIS A 139 24.55 0.11 9.68
C HIS A 139 23.67 -1.12 9.51
N LEU A 140 22.49 -1.11 10.15
CA LEU A 140 21.53 -2.20 10.03
C LEU A 140 21.06 -2.44 8.60
N HIS A 141 20.83 -1.35 7.86
CA HIS A 141 20.41 -1.41 6.45
C HIS A 141 21.53 -1.84 5.51
N ALA A 142 22.77 -1.40 5.77
CA ALA A 142 23.96 -1.81 5.02
C ALA A 142 24.23 -3.32 5.21
N GLU A 143 24.25 -3.79 6.44
CA GLU A 143 24.53 -5.20 6.76
C GLU A 143 23.46 -6.16 6.20
N ALA A 144 22.18 -5.77 6.27
CA ALA A 144 21.10 -6.58 5.72
C ALA A 144 20.91 -6.42 4.20
N SER A 145 21.68 -5.53 3.56
CA SER A 145 21.51 -5.13 2.15
C SER A 145 20.05 -4.79 1.81
N PHE A 146 19.40 -3.99 2.66
CA PHE A 146 17.98 -3.65 2.55
C PHE A 146 17.76 -2.16 2.75
N LEU A 147 17.02 -1.51 1.85
CA LEU A 147 16.75 -0.06 1.91
C LEU A 147 15.69 0.31 2.96
N PRO A 148 15.74 1.49 3.59
CA PRO A 148 14.64 2.00 4.41
C PRO A 148 13.32 2.05 3.62
N VAL A 149 12.17 1.94 4.31
CA VAL A 149 10.85 1.82 3.64
C VAL A 149 10.56 3.00 2.72
N ALA A 150 10.79 4.23 3.18
CA ALA A 150 10.50 5.43 2.40
C ALA A 150 11.25 5.52 1.05
N PRO A 151 12.60 5.47 1.00
CA PRO A 151 13.32 5.50 -0.27
C PRO A 151 13.06 4.28 -1.13
N HIS A 152 12.88 3.09 -0.53
CA HIS A 152 12.56 1.88 -1.31
C HIS A 152 11.20 2.01 -2.02
N ASN A 153 10.18 2.45 -1.30
CA ASN A 153 8.85 2.63 -1.88
C ASN A 153 8.82 3.79 -2.88
N ALA A 154 9.58 4.87 -2.65
CA ALA A 154 9.72 5.94 -3.63
C ALA A 154 10.31 5.43 -4.95
N LEU A 155 11.34 4.58 -4.89
CA LEU A 155 11.91 3.93 -6.08
C LEU A 155 10.89 3.04 -6.79
N LEU A 156 10.12 2.23 -6.04
CA LEU A 156 9.07 1.39 -6.63
C LEU A 156 7.98 2.22 -7.32
N SER A 157 7.58 3.34 -6.69
CA SER A 157 6.66 4.29 -7.31
C SER A 157 7.23 4.85 -8.61
N GLN A 158 8.50 5.28 -8.62
CA GLN A 158 9.17 5.78 -9.82
C GLN A 158 9.28 4.74 -10.93
N GLN A 159 9.61 3.49 -10.60
CA GLN A 159 9.68 2.39 -11.57
C GLN A 159 8.31 2.09 -12.18
N PHE A 160 7.28 2.05 -11.33
CA PHE A 160 5.90 1.91 -11.78
C PHE A 160 5.53 3.04 -12.74
N TRP A 161 5.83 4.29 -12.36
CA TRP A 161 5.62 5.45 -13.20
C TRP A 161 6.30 5.36 -14.55
N TRP A 162 7.59 5.05 -14.55
CA TRP A 162 8.38 4.91 -15.76
C TRP A 162 7.78 3.87 -16.71
N THR A 163 7.29 2.76 -16.14
CA THR A 163 6.66 1.66 -16.90
C THR A 163 5.34 2.11 -17.51
N CYS A 164 4.51 2.85 -16.77
CA CYS A 164 3.24 3.40 -17.28
C CYS A 164 3.43 4.49 -18.35
N SER A 165 4.60 5.13 -18.40
CA SER A 165 4.92 6.16 -19.40
C SER A 165 5.48 5.62 -20.72
N GLN A 166 5.75 4.31 -20.82
CA GLN A 166 6.21 3.72 -22.07
C GLN A 166 5.03 3.49 -23.04
N PRO A 167 5.13 3.91 -24.30
CA PRO A 167 4.06 3.78 -25.29
C PRO A 167 3.86 2.35 -25.82
N ASP A 168 4.73 1.41 -25.46
CA ASP A 168 4.82 0.09 -26.08
C ASP A 168 4.08 -1.02 -25.28
N LEU A 169 3.54 -0.70 -24.10
CA LEU A 169 2.76 -1.63 -23.28
C LEU A 169 1.26 -1.40 -23.47
N PRO A 170 0.39 -2.43 -23.36
CA PRO A 170 -1.07 -2.30 -23.42
C PRO A 170 -1.64 -1.67 -22.12
N VAL A 171 -1.04 -0.58 -21.65
CA VAL A 171 -1.47 0.26 -20.53
C VAL A 171 -1.81 1.66 -21.05
N ASP A 172 -2.39 1.74 -22.23
CA ASP A 172 -2.75 3.00 -22.92
C ASP A 172 -3.73 3.88 -22.13
N GLY A 173 -4.38 3.34 -21.09
CA GLY A 173 -5.23 4.10 -20.16
C GLY A 173 -4.50 4.88 -19.06
N PHE A 174 -3.20 4.64 -18.85
CA PHE A 174 -2.45 5.24 -17.73
C PHE A 174 -1.66 6.51 -18.12
N ALA A 175 -1.55 6.84 -19.41
CA ALA A 175 -0.81 8.03 -19.88
C ALA A 175 -1.35 9.37 -19.31
N SER A 176 -2.62 9.42 -18.88
CA SER A 176 -3.19 10.59 -18.19
C SER A 176 -2.57 10.85 -16.80
N MET A 177 -1.83 9.88 -16.25
CA MET A 177 -1.09 10.03 -14.99
C MET A 177 0.21 10.85 -15.11
N ILE A 178 0.66 11.22 -16.31
CA ILE A 178 1.90 12.00 -16.52
C ILE A 178 1.91 13.32 -15.70
N ASN A 179 0.73 13.86 -15.34
CA ASN A 179 0.63 15.04 -14.48
C ASN A 179 1.03 14.82 -13.01
N LEU A 180 1.18 13.59 -12.53
CA LEU A 180 1.53 13.28 -11.14
C LEU A 180 3.00 13.60 -10.80
N GLN A 181 3.89 13.64 -11.79
CA GLN A 181 5.29 14.03 -11.60
C GLN A 181 5.43 15.51 -11.20
N ARG A 182 4.61 16.42 -11.77
CA ARG A 182 4.63 17.85 -11.42
C ARG A 182 4.10 18.13 -10.02
N LEU A 183 3.26 17.25 -9.48
CA LEU A 183 2.67 17.39 -8.15
C LEU A 183 3.51 16.73 -7.06
N TYR A 184 4.15 15.60 -7.39
CA TYR A 184 5.11 14.93 -6.51
C TYR A 184 6.33 15.80 -6.21
N GLN A 185 6.84 16.59 -7.18
CA GLN A 185 7.95 17.52 -6.94
C GLN A 185 7.53 18.84 -6.28
N ARG A 186 6.23 19.21 -6.28
CA ARG A 186 5.76 20.49 -5.72
C ARG A 186 5.29 20.43 -4.28
N ALA A 187 5.13 19.24 -3.70
CA ALA A 187 4.58 19.06 -2.36
C ALA A 187 3.28 19.87 -2.14
N ASP A 188 2.19 19.39 -2.74
CA ASP A 188 0.88 19.59 -2.13
C ASP A 188 0.11 18.26 -2.23
N VAL A 189 -0.18 17.66 -1.07
CA VAL A 189 -0.67 16.28 -0.94
C VAL A 189 -2.06 16.14 -1.56
N ASP A 190 -2.81 17.24 -1.65
CA ASP A 190 -4.17 17.32 -2.15
C ASP A 190 -4.27 17.09 -3.67
N ALA A 191 -3.26 17.49 -4.44
CA ALA A 191 -3.28 17.38 -5.89
C ALA A 191 -3.02 15.95 -6.39
N VAL A 192 -2.17 15.19 -5.67
CA VAL A 192 -1.89 13.77 -5.98
C VAL A 192 -3.12 12.91 -5.71
N VAL A 193 -3.83 13.18 -4.60
CA VAL A 193 -5.10 12.51 -4.30
C VAL A 193 -6.15 12.86 -5.36
N THR A 194 -6.24 14.12 -5.76
CA THR A 194 -7.18 14.56 -6.81
C THR A 194 -6.93 13.87 -8.15
N LEU A 195 -5.68 13.72 -8.58
CA LEU A 195 -5.36 13.02 -9.84
C LEU A 195 -5.61 11.51 -9.76
N LEU A 196 -5.29 10.88 -8.62
CA LEU A 196 -5.55 9.45 -8.42
C LEU A 196 -7.07 9.16 -8.39
N VAL A 197 -7.87 10.07 -7.80
CA VAL A 197 -9.34 10.02 -7.82
C VAL A 197 -9.90 10.25 -9.23
N LEU A 198 -9.38 11.23 -9.99
CA LEU A 198 -9.79 11.48 -11.37
C LEU A 198 -9.48 10.31 -12.29
N LEU A 199 -8.38 9.59 -12.06
CA LEU A 199 -8.04 8.38 -12.81
C LEU A 199 -8.92 7.19 -12.45
N ILE A 200 -9.24 7.00 -11.18
CA ILE A 200 -10.19 5.96 -10.77
C ILE A 200 -11.57 6.28 -11.36
N LYS A 201 -11.98 7.55 -11.38
CA LYS A 201 -13.25 8.01 -11.95
C LYS A 201 -13.30 7.86 -13.48
N SER A 202 -12.20 8.18 -14.19
CA SER A 202 -12.08 8.03 -15.64
C SER A 202 -12.04 6.57 -16.11
N ASN A 203 -11.63 5.62 -15.26
CA ASN A 203 -11.63 4.19 -15.59
C ASN A 203 -12.98 3.50 -15.25
N PHE A 204 -13.91 4.21 -14.59
CA PHE A 204 -15.17 3.64 -14.11
C PHE A 204 -16.42 4.24 -14.78
N GLU A 205 -16.29 5.28 -15.60
CA GLU A 205 -17.37 5.71 -16.49
C GLU A 205 -17.58 4.67 -17.60
N PRO A 206 -18.82 4.18 -17.84
CA PRO A 206 -19.08 3.31 -18.96
C PRO A 206 -18.78 4.09 -20.24
N ARG A 207 -17.85 3.57 -21.06
CA ARG A 207 -17.72 4.01 -22.46
C ARG A 207 -19.08 3.75 -23.10
N ASN A 208 -19.87 4.80 -23.27
CA ASN A 208 -21.08 4.77 -24.08
C ASN A 208 -20.67 4.44 -25.53
N PRO A 209 -21.50 3.71 -26.28
CA PRO A 209 -21.10 2.86 -27.39
C PRO A 209 -20.46 3.61 -28.57
#